data_AF-A0A1J5HKZ6-F1
#
_entry.id   AF-A0A1J5HKZ6-F1
#
_cell.length_a   1.000
_cell.length_b   1.000
_cell.length_c   1.000
_cell.angle_alpha   90.00
_cell.angle_beta   90.00
_cell.angle_gamma   90.00
#
_symmetry.space_group_name_H-M   'P 1'
#
loop_
_entity.id
_entity.type
_entity.pdbx_description
1 polymer ?
#
loop_
_entity_poly.entity_id
_entity_poly.type
_entity_poly.pdbx_seq_one_letter_code
_entity_poly.pdbx_strand_id
1 'polypeptide(L)' 'MTARPVKHSLTLRGHRTSVSLEAPFWQAFREIAEAEGKGINQLAAEIDEARGVSAGLASSIRVYVLDHYCKPG' A
#
# COMPACT_ATOMS: atom_id res chain seq x y z
N MET A 1 -11.71 5.68 16.43
CA MET A 1 -10.51 6.41 15.96
C MET A 1 -10.70 6.75 14.48
N THR A 2 -11.12 7.96 14.13
CA THR A 2 -11.12 8.37 12.71
C THR A 2 -9.79 9.06 12.42
N ALA A 3 -8.82 8.31 11.93
CA ALA A 3 -7.54 8.88 11.53
C ALA A 3 -7.70 9.46 10.11
N ARG A 4 -7.60 10.78 9.98
CA ARG A 4 -7.55 11.44 8.67
C ARG A 4 -6.37 10.87 7.87
N PRO A 5 -6.52 10.55 6.57
CA PRO A 5 -5.40 10.08 5.75
C PRO A 5 -4.25 11.10 5.72
N VAL A 6 -3.02 10.60 5.81
CA VAL A 6 -1.77 11.36 5.71
C VAL A 6 -1.12 11.06 4.37
N LYS A 7 -0.50 12.07 3.77
CA LYS A 7 0.18 11.95 2.48
C LYS A 7 1.53 11.25 2.66
N HIS A 8 1.75 10.21 1.87
CA HIS A 8 3.01 9.48 1.79
C HIS A 8 3.54 9.50 0.36
N SER A 9 4.87 9.52 0.23
CA SER A 9 5.56 9.49 -1.06
C SER A 9 6.09 8.09 -1.33
N LEU A 10 5.79 7.57 -2.50
CA LEU A 10 6.30 6.32 -3.03
C LEU A 10 7.03 6.59 -4.34
N THR A 11 8.00 5.76 -4.69
CA THR A 11 8.66 5.79 -6.00
C THR A 11 8.24 4.56 -6.79
N LEU A 12 7.47 4.76 -7.85
CA LEU A 12 6.95 3.70 -8.71
C LEU A 12 7.59 3.83 -10.08
N ARG A 13 8.26 2.78 -10.56
CA ARG A 13 8.89 2.74 -11.91
C ARG A 13 9.78 3.96 -12.20
N GLY A 14 10.43 4.52 -11.18
CA GLY A 14 11.30 5.71 -11.30
C GLY A 14 10.60 7.07 -11.14
N HIS A 15 9.28 7.10 -10.95
CA HIS A 15 8.50 8.32 -10.77
C HIS A 15 7.95 8.42 -9.35
N ARG A 16 7.95 9.63 -8.78
CA ARG A 16 7.39 9.88 -7.44
C ARG A 16 5.86 9.96 -7.53
N THR A 17 5.19 9.07 -6.81
CA THR A 17 3.73 9.03 -6.66
C THR A 17 3.36 9.33 -5.22
N SER A 18 2.32 10.15 -5.02
CA SER A 18 1.79 10.43 -3.68
C SER A 18 0.50 9.67 -3.43
N VAL A 19 0.40 9.03 -2.26
CA VAL A 19 -0.83 8.37 -1.78
C VAL A 19 -1.27 8.98 -0.45
N SER A 20 -2.56 8.94 -0.15
CA SER A 20 -3.08 9.35 1.15
C SER A 20 -3.66 8.13 1.89
N LEU A 21 -3.04 7.77 3.01
CA LEU A 21 -3.38 6.58 3.80
C LEU A 21 -3.51 6.95 5.28
N GLU A 22 -4.43 6.29 5.98
CA GLU A 22 -4.52 6.37 7.43
C GLU A 22 -3.26 5.75 8.04
N ALA A 23 -2.79 6.29 9.16
CA ALA A 23 -1.55 5.83 9.80
C ALA A 23 -1.51 4.30 10.05
N PRO A 24 -2.62 3.63 10.46
CA PRO A 24 -2.62 2.17 10.62
C PRO A 24 -2.37 1.42 9.30
N PHE A 25 -2.99 1.86 8.20
CA PHE A 25 -2.76 1.23 6.89
C PHE A 25 -1.34 1.45 6.39
N TRP A 26 -0.76 2.63 6.62
CA TRP A 26 0.64 2.88 6.24
C TRP A 26 1.62 2.02 7.04
N GLN A 27 1.40 1.90 8.35
CA GLN A 27 2.23 1.09 9.23
C GLN A 27 2.14 -0.39 8.86
N ALA A 28 0.92 -0.92 8.73
CA ALA A 28 0.68 -2.29 8.29
C ALA A 28 1.30 -2.57 6.90
N PHE A 29 1.18 -1.64 5.96
CA PHE A 29 1.79 -1.79 4.64
C PHE A 29 3.32 -1.92 4.70
N ARG A 30 3.97 -1.18 5.62
CA ARG A 30 5.42 -1.31 5.86
C ARG A 30 5.79 -2.65 6.48
N GLU A 31 5.02 -3.10 7.46
CA GLU A 31 5.23 -4.38 8.13
C GLU A 31 5.10 -5.54 7.14
N ILE A 32 4.10 -5.51 6.26
CA ILE A 32 3.93 -6.54 5.23
C ILE A 32 5.11 -6.52 4.25
N ALA A 33 5.56 -5.35 3.81
CA ALA A 33 6.73 -5.25 2.93
C ALA A 33 7.99 -5.85 3.59
N GLU A 34 8.22 -5.55 4.88
CA GLU A 34 9.33 -6.11 5.65
C GLU A 34 9.21 -7.63 5.82
N ALA A 35 8.01 -8.12 6.16
CA ALA A 35 7.74 -9.56 6.31
C ALA A 35 7.93 -10.34 4.99
N GLU A 36 7.65 -9.72 3.85
CA GLU A 36 7.89 -10.28 2.51
C GLU A 36 9.34 -10.08 2.01
N GLY A 37 10.20 -9.41 2.79
CA GLY A 37 11.58 -9.09 2.39
C GLY A 37 11.68 -8.09 1.24
N LYS A 38 10.64 -7.27 1.03
CA LYS A 38 10.53 -6.29 -0.07
C LYS A 38 10.71 -4.87 0.44
N GLY A 39 11.25 -4.01 -0.43
CA GLY A 39 11.18 -2.57 -0.20
C GLY A 39 9.74 -2.06 -0.35
N ILE A 40 9.33 -1.06 0.45
CA ILE A 40 7.97 -0.49 0.38
C ILE A 40 7.60 0.01 -1.02
N ASN A 41 8.57 0.58 -1.76
CA ASN A 41 8.39 1.04 -3.13
C ASN A 41 8.22 -0.12 -4.11
N GLN A 42 8.90 -1.25 -3.86
CA GLN A 42 8.77 -2.46 -4.66
C GLN A 42 7.37 -3.05 -4.49
N LEU A 43 6.93 -3.25 -3.24
CA LEU A 43 5.58 -3.76 -2.96
C LEU A 43 4.50 -2.82 -3.52
N ALA A 44 4.70 -1.50 -3.40
CA ALA A 44 3.78 -0.53 -4.00
C ALA A 44 3.73 -0.62 -5.53
N ALA A 45 4.85 -0.88 -6.20
CA ALA A 45 4.90 -1.08 -7.64
C ALA A 45 4.19 -2.37 -8.07
N GLU A 46 4.34 -3.45 -7.30
CA GLU A 46 3.62 -4.72 -7.56
C GLU A 46 2.10 -4.54 -7.43
N ILE A 47 1.64 -3.82 -6.40
CA ILE A 47 0.23 -3.46 -6.25
C ILE A 47 -0.24 -2.53 -7.38
N ASP A 48 0.60 -1.58 -7.79
CA ASP A 48 0.33 -0.66 -8.89
C ASP A 48 0.13 -1.39 -10.23
N GLU A 49 0.87 -2.48 -10.43
CA GLU A 49 0.76 -3.36 -11.60
C GLU A 49 -0.49 -4.25 -11.54
N ALA A 50 -0.81 -4.79 -10.36
CA ALA A 50 -1.91 -5.72 -10.18
C ALA A 50 -3.30 -5.04 -10.11
N ARG A 51 -3.38 -3.77 -9.68
CA ARG A 51 -4.67 -3.08 -9.43
C ARG A 51 -5.52 -2.80 -10.66
N GLY A 52 -4.97 -2.92 -11.88
CA GLY A 52 -5.67 -2.57 -13.11
C GLY A 52 -6.04 -1.08 -13.20
N VAL A 53 -6.96 -0.72 -14.11
CA VAL A 53 -7.25 0.68 -14.46
C VAL A 53 -8.32 1.34 -13.58
N SER A 54 -9.13 0.56 -12.84
CA SER A 54 -10.33 1.06 -12.14
C SER A 54 -10.09 1.53 -10.70
N ALA A 55 -9.03 1.07 -10.04
CA ALA A 55 -8.78 1.37 -8.62
C ALA A 55 -7.57 2.30 -8.42
N GLY A 56 -7.73 3.35 -7.61
CA GLY A 56 -6.62 4.20 -7.17
C GLY A 56 -5.62 3.44 -6.30
N LEU A 57 -4.33 3.82 -6.34
CA LEU A 57 -3.27 3.11 -5.64
C LEU A 57 -3.49 3.08 -4.12
N ALA A 58 -3.97 4.19 -3.55
CA ALA A 58 -4.27 4.26 -2.13
C ALA A 58 -5.40 3.29 -1.73
N SER A 59 -6.44 3.14 -2.55
CA SER A 59 -7.50 2.15 -2.29
C SER A 59 -6.97 0.73 -2.43
N SER A 60 -6.11 0.49 -3.43
CA SER A 60 -5.51 -0.81 -3.68
C SER A 60 -4.60 -1.25 -2.53
N ILE A 61 -3.81 -0.33 -1.96
CA ILE A 61 -2.99 -0.60 -0.77
C ILE A 61 -3.87 -0.96 0.44
N ARG A 62 -4.98 -0.25 0.66
CA ARG A 62 -5.90 -0.58 1.78
C ARG A 62 -6.48 -1.99 1.64
N VAL A 63 -6.92 -2.36 0.44
CA VAL A 63 -7.46 -3.69 0.16
C VAL A 63 -6.36 -4.75 0.31
N TYR A 64 -5.15 -4.48 -0.20
CA TYR A 64 -4.01 -5.39 -0.04
C TYR A 64 -3.70 -5.67 1.44
N VAL A 65 -3.64 -4.62 2.26
CA VAL A 65 -3.45 -4.74 3.70
C VAL A 65 -4.57 -5.55 4.34
N LEU A 66 -5.83 -5.26 4.00
CA LEU A 66 -6.98 -5.99 4.53
C LEU A 66 -6.90 -7.49 4.16
N ASP A 67 -6.65 -7.80 2.89
CA ASP A 67 -6.54 -9.17 2.40
C ASP A 67 -5.40 -9.94 3.07
N HIS A 68 -4.26 -9.28 3.34
CA HIS A 68 -3.13 -9.91 4.02
C HIS A 68 -3.53 -10.44 5.42
N TYR A 69 -4.33 -9.68 6.18
CA TYR A 69 -4.75 -10.07 7.53
C TYR A 69 -6.08 -10.85 7.57
N CYS A 70 -6.91 -10.75 6.53
CA CYS A 70 -8.23 -11.37 6.49
C CYS A 70 -8.29 -12.67 5.69
N LYS A 71 -7.28 -12.99 4.86
CA LYS A 71 -7.25 -14.29 4.18
C LYS A 71 -7.11 -15.42 5.23
N PRO A 72 -8.04 -16.39 5.27
CA PRO A 72 -7.84 -17.59 6.07
C PRO A 72 -6.63 -18.33 5.49
N GLY A 73 -5.70 -18.72 6.36
CA GLY A 73 -4.56 -19.58 6.01
C GLY A 73 -4.98 -20.96 5.54
#